data_AF-A0A6J7AAN1-F1
#
_entry.id   AF-A0A6J7AAN1-F1
#
_cell.length_a   1.000
_cell.length_b   1.000
_cell.length_c   1.000
_cell.angle_alpha   90.00
_cell.angle_beta   90.00
_cell.angle_gamma   90.00
#
_symmetry.space_group_name_H-M   'P 1'
#
loop_
_entity.id
_entity.type
_entity.pdbx_description
1 polymer ?
#
loop_
_entity_poly.entity_id
_entity_poly.type
_entity_poly.pdbx_seq_one_letter_code
_entity_poly.pdbx_strand_id
1 'polypeptide(L)'
;MSVGGAPCASVVVVSATSITCTTPAGSAGAKDVMVTNSDTGSVNSPGGFTYVTPIGVVRITSISPKKGPIKGGTEVTITGAGFSNAAKVKVRGVSAVIIKRTGSTKITIRTPKNAKGAASIVVTNPDTGFATFNGFTYTAEHDSEGKS
;
A
#
# COMPACT_ATOMS: atom_id res chain seq x y z
N MET A 1 8.46 12.13 -28.36
CA MET A 1 8.08 12.31 -26.95
C MET A 1 8.92 11.40 -26.08
N SER A 2 9.43 11.90 -24.96
CA SER A 2 10.22 11.13 -23.98
C SER A 2 9.80 11.46 -22.55
N VAL A 3 10.05 10.52 -21.64
CA VAL A 3 9.82 10.66 -20.20
C VAL A 3 11.09 10.27 -19.48
N GLY A 4 11.67 11.17 -18.68
CA GLY A 4 12.94 10.94 -17.98
C GLY A 4 14.12 10.72 -18.93
N GLY A 5 14.08 11.32 -20.11
CA GLY A 5 15.11 11.17 -21.15
C GLY A 5 14.95 9.92 -22.03
N ALA A 6 14.08 8.96 -21.68
CA ALA A 6 13.85 7.76 -22.49
C ALA A 6 12.64 7.93 -23.43
N PRO A 7 12.72 7.46 -24.69
CA PRO A 7 11.64 7.62 -25.66
C PRO A 7 10.40 6.83 -25.24
N CYS A 8 9.22 7.42 -25.46
CA CYS A 8 7.95 6.72 -25.26
C CYS A 8 7.63 5.82 -26.47
N ALA A 9 6.99 4.68 -26.22
CA ALA A 9 6.47 3.79 -27.26
C ALA A 9 5.06 4.21 -27.69
N SER A 10 4.61 3.73 -28.85
CA SER A 10 3.22 3.91 -29.34
C SER A 10 2.74 5.36 -29.28
N VAL A 11 3.59 6.31 -29.69
CA VAL A 11 3.23 7.73 -29.70
C VAL A 11 2.20 7.97 -30.80
N VAL A 12 1.03 8.49 -30.42
CA VAL A 12 -0.07 8.82 -31.33
C VAL A 12 -0.52 10.24 -31.07
N VAL A 13 -0.56 11.06 -32.12
CA VAL A 13 -1.15 12.40 -32.07
C VAL A 13 -2.67 12.25 -32.23
N VAL A 14 -3.42 12.57 -31.18
CA VAL A 14 -4.88 12.44 -31.15
C VAL A 14 -5.55 13.71 -31.68
N SER A 15 -4.96 14.88 -31.38
CA SER A 15 -5.40 16.18 -31.88
C SER A 15 -4.26 17.21 -31.76
N ALA A 16 -4.51 18.45 -32.18
CA ALA A 16 -3.56 19.56 -32.05
C ALA A 16 -3.10 19.82 -30.60
N THR A 17 -3.85 19.35 -29.59
CA THR A 17 -3.56 19.57 -28.16
C THR A 17 -3.40 18.28 -27.36
N SER A 18 -3.41 17.10 -28.00
CA SER A 18 -3.38 15.82 -27.29
C SER A 18 -2.53 14.78 -28.01
N ILE A 19 -1.61 14.17 -27.25
CA ILE A 19 -0.75 13.07 -27.68
C ILE A 19 -0.85 11.98 -26.62
N THR A 20 -1.01 10.74 -27.05
CA THR A 20 -0.95 9.56 -26.17
C THR A 20 0.31 8.77 -26.45
N CYS A 21 0.90 8.16 -25.43
CA CYS A 21 2.04 7.26 -25.59
C CYS A 21 2.13 6.27 -24.43
N THR A 22 2.90 5.21 -24.60
CA THR A 22 3.30 4.29 -23.53
C THR A 22 4.66 4.73 -22.98
N THR A 23 4.73 5.00 -21.68
CA THR A 23 5.96 5.40 -21.01
C THR A 23 6.99 4.26 -21.01
N PRO A 24 8.30 4.55 -21.12
CA PRO A 24 9.35 3.54 -20.97
C PRO A 24 9.41 3.00 -19.53
N ALA A 25 10.26 2.00 -19.28
CA ALA A 25 10.60 1.64 -17.91
C ALA A 25 11.42 2.76 -17.26
N GLY A 26 11.14 3.09 -16.00
CA GLY A 26 11.82 4.16 -15.27
C GLY A 26 11.97 3.87 -13.79
N SER A 27 12.96 4.50 -13.15
CA SER A 27 13.11 4.49 -11.70
C SER A 27 12.13 5.44 -11.04
N ALA A 28 11.73 5.13 -9.81
CA ALA A 28 10.78 5.93 -9.06
C ALA A 28 11.26 7.37 -8.84
N GLY A 29 10.29 8.26 -8.78
CA GLY A 29 10.49 9.70 -8.66
C GLY A 29 9.98 10.48 -9.87
N ALA A 30 9.99 11.80 -9.72
CA ALA A 30 9.61 12.73 -10.77
C ALA A 30 10.57 12.63 -11.96
N LYS A 31 10.00 12.66 -13.16
CA LYS A 31 10.69 12.63 -14.44
C LYS A 31 10.12 13.71 -15.34
N ASP A 32 11.01 14.34 -16.08
CA ASP A 32 10.66 15.34 -17.07
C ASP A 32 9.93 14.70 -18.25
N VAL A 33 8.95 15.42 -18.80
CA VAL A 33 8.24 15.03 -20.02
C VAL A 33 8.66 15.98 -21.13
N MET A 34 9.26 15.44 -22.19
CA MET A 34 9.68 16.23 -23.35
C MET A 34 8.87 15.85 -24.57
N VAL A 35 8.32 16.86 -25.23
CA VAL A 35 7.61 16.72 -26.50
C VAL A 35 8.39 17.47 -27.56
N THR A 36 8.64 16.83 -28.69
CA THR A 36 9.31 17.42 -29.85
C THR A 36 8.34 17.39 -31.01
N ASN A 37 8.08 18.56 -31.57
CA ASN A 37 7.41 18.76 -32.84
C ASN A 37 8.48 19.17 -33.87
N SER A 38 8.52 18.53 -35.03
CA SER A 38 9.49 18.83 -36.10
C SER A 38 9.40 20.26 -36.60
N ASP A 39 8.21 20.86 -36.53
CA ASP A 39 7.90 22.13 -37.17
C ASP A 39 8.11 23.30 -36.21
N THR A 40 7.83 23.09 -34.92
CA THR A 40 7.82 24.16 -33.91
C THR A 40 8.87 23.96 -32.80
N GLY A 41 9.64 22.88 -32.85
CA GLY A 41 10.68 22.58 -31.86
C GLY A 41 10.20 21.76 -30.66
N SER A 42 10.93 21.86 -29.54
CA SER A 42 10.71 21.02 -28.36
C SER A 42 10.26 21.81 -27.13
N VAL A 43 9.41 21.20 -26.32
CA VAL A 43 8.97 21.71 -25.02
C VAL A 43 9.29 20.68 -23.94
N ASN A 44 9.80 21.16 -22.80
CA ASN A 44 10.05 20.36 -21.61
C ASN A 44 9.04 20.71 -20.50
N SER A 45 8.51 19.69 -19.84
CA SER A 45 7.71 19.82 -18.61
C SER A 45 8.48 19.15 -17.46
N PRO A 46 9.21 19.94 -16.65
CA PRO A 46 9.97 19.42 -15.53
C PRO A 46 9.08 18.68 -14.53
N GLY A 47 9.42 17.43 -14.19
CA GLY A 47 8.62 16.60 -13.29
C GLY A 47 7.18 16.31 -13.76
N GLY A 48 6.89 16.47 -15.06
CA GLY A 48 5.55 16.26 -15.62
C GLY A 48 5.00 14.84 -15.51
N PHE A 49 5.85 13.86 -15.14
CA PHE A 49 5.46 12.48 -14.86
C PHE A 49 6.17 11.97 -13.61
N THR A 50 5.52 11.11 -12.81
CA THR A 50 6.17 10.47 -11.65
C THR A 50 6.05 8.96 -11.76
N TYR A 51 7.18 8.26 -11.88
CA TYR A 51 7.18 6.81 -11.68
C TYR A 51 7.02 6.54 -10.20
N VAL A 52 6.05 5.69 -9.86
CA VAL A 52 5.92 5.14 -8.52
C VAL A 52 6.66 3.81 -8.48
N THR A 53 7.47 3.58 -7.45
CA THR A 53 7.99 2.23 -7.20
C THR A 53 6.79 1.32 -7.04
N PRO A 54 6.64 0.23 -7.82
CA PRO A 54 5.69 -0.80 -7.48
C PRO A 54 6.07 -1.26 -6.08
N ILE A 55 5.28 -0.88 -5.08
CA ILE A 55 5.43 -1.40 -3.74
C ILE A 55 5.14 -2.89 -3.90
N GLY A 56 6.19 -3.71 -3.94
CA GLY A 56 6.12 -5.13 -4.28
C GLY A 56 4.97 -5.82 -3.52
N VAL A 57 4.43 -6.91 -4.09
CA VAL A 57 3.22 -7.60 -3.60
C VAL A 57 3.13 -7.53 -2.08
N VAL A 58 2.08 -6.86 -1.59
CA VAL A 58 1.90 -6.68 -0.15
C VAL A 58 1.88 -8.05 0.53
N ARG A 59 2.66 -8.19 1.60
CA ARG A 59 2.80 -9.47 2.30
C ARG A 59 2.88 -9.24 3.80
N ILE A 60 2.19 -10.09 4.56
CA ILE A 60 2.32 -10.16 6.01
C ILE A 60 3.17 -11.38 6.35
N THR A 61 4.25 -11.20 7.11
CA THR A 61 5.11 -12.30 7.58
C THR A 61 4.74 -12.74 8.98
N SER A 62 4.43 -11.79 9.87
CA SER A 62 4.09 -12.09 11.26
C SER A 62 3.28 -10.97 11.89
N ILE A 63 2.62 -11.31 13.01
CA ILE A 63 1.96 -10.35 13.88
C ILE A 63 2.34 -10.62 15.33
N SER A 64 2.36 -9.58 16.16
CA SER A 64 2.54 -9.70 17.61
C SER A 64 1.83 -8.55 18.36
N PRO A 65 1.09 -8.83 19.45
CA PRO A 65 0.71 -10.15 19.92
C PRO A 65 -0.30 -10.85 18.99
N LYS A 66 -0.49 -12.16 19.16
CA LYS A 66 -1.43 -12.98 18.38
C LYS A 66 -2.82 -13.12 19.03
N LYS A 67 -3.05 -12.48 20.17
CA LYS A 67 -4.31 -12.57 20.93
C LYS A 67 -4.68 -11.22 21.55
N GLY A 68 -5.97 -11.03 21.80
CA GLY A 68 -6.52 -9.86 22.50
C GLY A 68 -7.96 -10.05 22.94
N PRO A 69 -8.50 -9.21 23.84
CA PRO A 69 -9.86 -9.35 24.35
C PRO A 69 -10.90 -8.95 23.30
N ILE A 70 -12.11 -9.53 23.38
CA ILE A 70 -13.25 -9.20 22.50
C ILE A 70 -13.61 -7.71 22.46
N LYS A 71 -13.29 -6.91 23.49
CA LYS A 71 -13.51 -5.46 23.48
C LYS A 71 -12.59 -4.70 22.51
N GLY A 72 -11.56 -5.35 21.97
CA GLY A 72 -10.53 -4.69 21.16
C GLY A 72 -9.53 -3.94 22.02
N GLY A 73 -8.84 -2.96 21.43
CA GLY A 73 -7.86 -2.12 22.13
C GLY A 73 -6.44 -2.68 22.15
N THR A 74 -6.22 -3.95 21.78
CA THR A 74 -4.87 -4.52 21.66
C THR A 74 -4.08 -3.82 20.58
N GLU A 75 -2.87 -3.36 20.91
CA GLU A 75 -1.91 -2.86 19.93
C GLU A 75 -1.16 -4.03 19.28
N VAL A 76 -1.41 -4.26 17.99
CA VAL A 76 -0.82 -5.36 17.22
C VAL A 76 0.16 -4.78 16.21
N THR A 77 1.42 -5.23 16.29
CA THR A 77 2.44 -4.95 15.28
C THR A 77 2.39 -6.01 14.20
N ILE A 78 2.16 -5.59 12.97
CA ILE A 78 2.15 -6.38 11.75
C ILE A 78 3.50 -6.16 11.06
N THR A 79 4.25 -7.23 10.86
CA THR A 79 5.52 -7.23 10.11
C THR A 79 5.29 -7.84 8.73
N GLY A 80 5.95 -7.30 7.73
CA GLY A 80 5.76 -7.72 6.35
C GLY A 80 6.63 -6.97 5.36
N ALA A 81 6.15 -6.91 4.12
CA ALA A 81 6.78 -6.15 3.05
C ALA A 81 5.71 -5.49 2.19
N GLY A 82 6.11 -4.41 1.54
CA GLY A 82 5.25 -3.73 0.59
C GLY A 82 4.07 -3.00 1.23
N PHE A 83 4.20 -2.46 2.44
CA PHE A 83 3.15 -1.61 3.03
C PHE A 83 3.24 -0.18 2.47
N SER A 84 2.14 0.29 1.89
CA SER A 84 2.04 1.67 1.38
C SER A 84 1.64 2.66 2.48
N ASN A 85 1.89 3.95 2.25
CA ASN A 85 1.40 5.01 3.15
C ASN A 85 -0.13 5.09 3.17
N ALA A 86 -0.79 4.73 2.06
CA ALA A 86 -2.24 4.68 1.93
C ALA A 86 -2.87 3.36 2.43
N ALA A 87 -2.07 2.43 2.98
CA ALA A 87 -2.55 1.12 3.41
C ALA A 87 -3.67 1.23 4.46
N LYS A 88 -4.71 0.42 4.33
CA LYS A 88 -5.78 0.25 5.31
C LYS A 88 -5.65 -1.12 5.97
N VAL A 89 -6.06 -1.24 7.23
CA VAL A 89 -6.05 -2.53 7.94
C VAL A 89 -7.44 -2.84 8.49
N LYS A 90 -7.88 -4.08 8.29
CA LYS A 90 -9.10 -4.63 8.86
C LYS A 90 -8.79 -5.88 9.68
N VAL A 91 -9.52 -6.07 10.78
CA VAL A 91 -9.50 -7.29 11.60
C VAL A 91 -10.87 -7.93 11.52
N ARG A 92 -10.95 -9.13 10.95
CA ARG A 92 -12.20 -9.86 10.63
C ARG A 92 -13.28 -8.94 10.03
N GLY A 93 -12.88 -8.18 9.01
CA GLY A 93 -13.75 -7.26 8.26
C GLY A 93 -13.96 -5.88 8.89
N VAL A 94 -13.63 -5.67 10.16
CA VAL A 94 -13.82 -4.40 10.87
C VAL A 94 -12.54 -3.55 10.79
N SER A 95 -12.67 -2.27 10.45
CA SER A 95 -11.53 -1.34 10.35
C SER A 95 -10.78 -1.22 11.68
N ALA A 96 -9.46 -1.36 11.60
CA ALA A 96 -8.56 -1.11 12.73
C ALA A 96 -7.95 0.30 12.62
N VAL A 97 -7.59 0.88 13.76
CA VAL A 97 -6.91 2.18 13.80
C VAL A 97 -5.42 1.93 13.61
N ILE A 98 -4.78 2.58 12.63
CA ILE A 98 -3.33 2.50 12.46
C ILE A 98 -2.68 3.55 13.37
N ILE A 99 -1.86 3.09 14.30
CA ILE A 99 -1.19 3.93 15.31
C ILE A 99 0.17 4.39 14.81
N LYS A 100 0.89 3.50 14.10
CA LYS A 100 2.24 3.77 13.61
C LYS A 100 2.53 2.99 12.33
N ARG A 101 3.33 3.60 11.45
CA ARG A 101 3.98 2.93 10.33
C ARG A 101 5.50 3.10 10.46
N THR A 102 6.27 2.12 10.02
CA THR A 102 7.74 2.22 10.01
C THR A 102 8.26 1.59 8.72
N GLY A 103 8.61 2.45 7.77
CA GLY A 103 8.92 2.06 6.41
C GLY A 103 7.80 1.25 5.75
N SER A 104 8.16 0.46 4.74
CA SER A 104 7.25 -0.45 4.03
C SER A 104 7.12 -1.82 4.69
N THR A 105 7.63 -2.01 5.92
CA THR A 105 7.78 -3.32 6.54
C THR A 105 7.02 -3.51 7.85
N LYS A 106 6.55 -2.43 8.49
CA LYS A 106 5.80 -2.51 9.76
C LYS A 106 4.62 -1.56 9.83
N ILE A 107 3.48 -2.08 10.31
CA ILE A 107 2.28 -1.32 10.70
C ILE A 107 1.89 -1.75 12.12
N THR A 108 1.71 -0.79 13.03
CA THR A 108 1.09 -1.05 14.34
C THR A 108 -0.35 -0.55 14.32
N ILE A 109 -1.29 -1.42 14.69
CA ILE A 109 -2.71 -1.12 14.74
C ILE A 109 -3.26 -1.24 16.16
N ARG A 110 -4.39 -0.57 16.44
CA ARG A 110 -5.28 -0.88 17.55
C ARG A 110 -6.44 -1.71 17.03
N THR A 111 -6.62 -2.91 17.60
CA THR A 111 -7.70 -3.82 17.21
C THR A 111 -9.07 -3.25 17.58
N PRO A 112 -10.10 -3.39 16.72
CA PRO A 112 -11.47 -3.03 17.05
C PRO A 112 -12.12 -4.08 17.96
N LYS A 113 -13.28 -3.76 18.54
CA LYS A 113 -14.17 -4.74 19.16
C LYS A 113 -14.57 -5.81 18.13
N ASN A 114 -14.50 -7.08 18.52
CA ASN A 114 -14.90 -8.21 17.67
C ASN A 114 -15.35 -9.41 18.51
N ALA A 115 -16.06 -10.38 17.93
CA ALA A 115 -16.50 -11.56 18.69
C ALA A 115 -15.34 -12.55 18.94
N LYS A 116 -15.47 -13.38 19.98
CA LYS A 116 -14.51 -14.42 20.36
C LYS A 116 -14.16 -15.33 19.17
N GLY A 117 -12.93 -15.81 19.13
CA GLY A 117 -12.43 -16.77 18.15
C GLY A 117 -11.39 -16.20 17.19
N ALA A 118 -11.03 -17.01 16.18
CA ALA A 118 -10.04 -16.65 15.18
C ALA A 118 -10.48 -15.40 14.38
N ALA A 119 -9.50 -14.56 14.06
CA ALA A 119 -9.67 -13.36 13.27
C ALA A 119 -8.55 -13.22 12.25
N SER A 120 -8.94 -12.97 11.01
CA SER A 120 -8.02 -12.59 9.94
C SER A 120 -7.63 -11.12 10.09
N ILE A 121 -6.36 -10.82 9.79
CA ILE A 121 -5.88 -9.45 9.60
C ILE A 121 -5.64 -9.26 8.11
N VAL A 122 -6.28 -8.23 7.54
CA VAL A 122 -6.13 -7.88 6.12
C VAL A 122 -5.49 -6.50 6.02
N VAL A 123 -4.37 -6.41 5.30
CA VAL A 123 -3.75 -5.15 4.90
C VAL A 123 -4.06 -4.92 3.43
N THR A 124 -4.66 -3.78 3.10
CA THR A 124 -5.01 -3.41 1.72
C THR A 124 -4.25 -2.15 1.32
N ASN A 125 -3.42 -2.26 0.29
CA ASN A 125 -2.88 -1.12 -0.44
C ASN A 125 -3.82 -0.81 -1.62
N PRO A 126 -4.33 0.41 -1.76
CA PRO A 126 -5.15 0.79 -2.92
C PRO A 126 -4.47 0.51 -4.27
N ASP A 127 -3.14 0.65 -4.31
CA ASP A 127 -2.38 0.61 -5.56
C ASP A 127 -1.81 -0.78 -5.89
N THR A 128 -1.61 -1.66 -4.89
CA THR A 128 -0.82 -2.90 -5.05
C THR A 128 -1.47 -4.16 -4.48
N GLY A 129 -2.75 -4.09 -4.10
CA GLY A 129 -3.55 -5.25 -3.69
C GLY A 129 -3.64 -5.44 -2.17
N PHE A 130 -3.82 -6.68 -1.72
CA PHE A 130 -4.03 -6.98 -0.30
C PHE A 130 -3.28 -8.23 0.16
N ALA A 131 -2.98 -8.29 1.45
CA ALA A 131 -2.45 -9.45 2.13
C ALA A 131 -3.35 -9.84 3.30
N THR A 132 -3.50 -11.14 3.53
CA THR A 132 -4.28 -11.68 4.64
C THR A 132 -3.39 -12.53 5.55
N PHE A 133 -3.57 -12.41 6.86
CA PHE A 133 -2.91 -13.23 7.87
C PHE A 133 -3.95 -13.82 8.83
N ASN A 134 -4.02 -15.15 8.89
CA ASN A 134 -4.97 -15.87 9.74
C ASN A 134 -4.26 -16.38 11.00
N GLY A 135 -4.04 -15.49 11.97
CA GLY A 135 -3.35 -15.87 13.20
C GLY A 135 -3.56 -14.97 14.40
N PHE A 136 -4.56 -14.08 14.35
CA PHE A 136 -5.02 -13.35 15.54
C PHE A 136 -6.22 -14.07 16.16
N THR A 137 -6.35 -14.08 17.48
CA THR A 137 -7.51 -14.67 18.18
C THR A 137 -8.06 -13.71 19.21
N TYR A 138 -9.37 -13.44 19.13
CA TYR A 138 -10.09 -12.76 20.19
C TYR A 138 -10.47 -13.74 21.30
N THR A 139 -10.08 -13.43 22.54
CA THR A 139 -10.44 -14.20 23.73
C THR A 139 -11.50 -13.48 24.55
N ALA A 140 -12.22 -14.21 25.41
CA ALA A 140 -13.07 -13.55 26.41
C ALA A 140 -12.20 -12.65 27.30
N GLU A 141 -12.78 -11.59 27.85
CA GLU A 141 -12.11 -10.87 28.93
C GLU A 141 -12.08 -11.76 30.16
N HIS A 142 -10.89 -11.93 30.74
CA HIS A 142 -10.66 -12.85 31.85
C HIS A 142 -11.16 -14.28 31.58
N ASP A 143 -10.33 -15.09 30.94
CA ASP A 143 -10.16 -16.43 31.51
C ASP A 143 -9.28 -16.21 32.75
N SER A 144 -9.89 -15.85 33.88
CA SER A 144 -9.24 -16.05 35.17
C SER A 144 -8.93 -17.55 35.24
N GLU A 145 -7.66 -17.90 35.12
CA GLU A 145 -7.20 -19.25 35.43
C GLU A 145 -7.75 -19.61 36.81
N GLY A 146 -8.60 -20.63 36.84
CA GLY A 146 -9.06 -21.23 38.07
C GLY A 146 -7.84 -21.71 38.86
N LYS A 147 -7.61 -21.06 39.99
CA LYS A 147 -7.25 -21.63 41.29
C LYS A 147 -6.67 -23.06 41.25
N SER A 148 -5.42 -23.20 41.71
CA SER A 148 -5.04 -24.29 42.61
C SER A 148 -4.54 -23.71 43.91
#